data_AF-A0A353E559-F1
#
_entry.id   AF-A0A353E559-F1
#
_cell.length_a   1.000
_cell.length_b   1.000
_cell.length_c   1.000
_cell.angle_alpha   90.00
_cell.angle_beta   90.00
_cell.angle_gamma   90.00
#
_symmetry.space_group_name_H-M   'P 1'
#
loop_
_entity.id
_entity.type
_entity.pdbx_description
1 polymer ?
#
loop_
_entity_poly.entity_id
_entity_poly.type
_entity_poly.pdbx_seq_one_letter_code
_entity_poly.pdbx_strand_id
1 'polypeptide(L)'
;PMDPAYIWVMIALVVLTSIGIGIYSPLMWSMYADVADYHTEHFGTSATGLIFSSGTMSQKFGTAISGSLIALFLGWAGANMITDKMGNTMIDPASVTDSVLTMVWSLFSIFPAVIAFLLMILAWKFPIKK
;
A
#
# COMPACT_ATOMS: atom_id res chain seq x y z
N PRO A 1 26.39 11.51 -4.02
CA PRO A 1 25.27 10.71 -4.58
C PRO A 1 24.00 11.57 -4.81
N MET A 2 24.15 12.64 -5.61
CA MET A 2 23.06 13.49 -6.14
C MET A 2 23.53 13.99 -7.51
N ASP A 3 24.02 13.07 -8.34
CA ASP A 3 24.38 13.41 -9.72
C ASP A 3 23.06 13.66 -10.50
N PRO A 4 22.93 14.74 -11.29
CA PRO A 4 21.71 15.03 -12.04
C PRO A 4 21.19 13.87 -12.89
N ALA A 5 22.08 12.96 -13.33
CA ALA A 5 21.71 11.75 -14.04
C ALA A 5 20.77 10.82 -13.23
N TYR A 6 20.96 10.69 -11.91
CA TYR A 6 20.13 9.83 -11.07
C TYR A 6 18.71 10.37 -10.88
N ILE A 7 18.52 11.69 -10.98
CA ILE A 7 17.18 12.32 -10.93
C ILE A 7 16.36 11.86 -12.15
N TRP A 8 16.98 11.85 -13.33
CA TRP A 8 16.31 11.38 -14.54
C TRP A 8 15.97 9.89 -14.50
N VAL A 9 16.87 9.06 -13.92
CA VAL A 9 16.59 7.63 -13.70
C VAL A 9 15.41 7.44 -12.75
N MET A 10 15.35 8.20 -11.65
CA MET A 10 14.23 8.15 -10.71
C MET A 10 12.91 8.54 -11.38
N ILE A 11 12.90 9.62 -12.16
CA ILE A 11 11.71 10.05 -12.90
C ILE A 11 11.26 8.97 -13.89
N ALA A 12 12.18 8.39 -14.65
CA ALA A 12 11.87 7.32 -15.59
C ALA A 12 11.25 6.09 -14.90
N LEU A 13 11.80 5.70 -13.74
CA LEU A 13 11.25 4.61 -12.93
C LEU A 13 9.85 4.94 -12.43
N VAL A 14 9.62 6.17 -11.94
CA VAL A 14 8.28 6.61 -11.48
C VAL A 14 7.26 6.57 -12.62
N VAL A 15 7.63 7.01 -13.82
CA VAL A 15 6.75 6.93 -15.00
C VAL A 15 6.41 5.47 -15.33
N LEU A 16 7.43 4.60 -15.36
CA LEU A 16 7.23 3.17 -15.63
C LEU A 16 6.29 2.51 -14.61
N THR A 17 6.50 2.76 -13.31
CA THR A 17 5.64 2.21 -12.26
C THR A 17 4.22 2.80 -12.32
N SER A 18 4.07 4.07 -12.70
CA SER A 18 2.77 4.73 -12.81
C SER A 18 1.91 4.15 -13.93
N ILE A 19 2.53 3.78 -15.06
CA ILE A 19 1.83 3.08 -16.15
C ILE A 19 1.28 1.73 -15.64
N GLY A 20 2.08 0.98 -14.88
CA GLY A 20 1.65 -0.29 -14.28
C GLY A 20 0.45 -0.13 -13.34
N ILE A 21 0.50 0.87 -12.46
CA ILE A 21 -0.61 1.19 -11.55
C ILE A 21 -1.86 1.62 -12.33
N GLY A 22 -1.68 2.38 -13.42
CA GLY A 22 -2.75 2.83 -14.30
C GLY A 22 -3.52 1.68 -14.96
N ILE A 23 -2.85 0.57 -15.28
CA ILE A 23 -3.48 -0.64 -15.84
C ILE A 23 -4.13 -1.47 -14.73
N TYR A 24 -3.48 -1.59 -13.57
CA TYR A 24 -3.98 -2.39 -12.45
C TYR A 24 -5.30 -1.87 -11.87
N SER A 25 -5.44 -0.54 -11.75
CA SER A 25 -6.63 0.10 -11.16
C SER A 25 -7.95 -0.32 -11.82
N PRO A 26 -8.15 -0.17 -13.15
CA PRO A 26 -9.41 -0.58 -13.81
C PRO A 26 -9.62 -2.09 -13.80
N LEU A 27 -8.55 -2.88 -13.86
CA LEU A 27 -8.64 -4.35 -13.82
C LEU A 27 -9.27 -4.84 -12.51
N MET A 28 -8.85 -4.27 -11.37
CA MET A 28 -9.40 -4.63 -10.06
C MET A 28 -10.89 -4.31 -9.94
N TRP A 29 -11.34 -3.17 -10.47
CA TRP A 29 -12.76 -2.81 -10.46
C TRP A 29 -13.59 -3.72 -11.37
N SER A 30 -13.04 -4.13 -12.52
CA SER A 30 -13.68 -5.15 -13.38
C SER A 30 -13.86 -6.47 -12.66
N MET A 31 -12.85 -6.91 -11.89
CA MET A 31 -12.95 -8.15 -11.10
C MET A 31 -14.03 -8.06 -10.00
N TYR A 32 -14.17 -6.91 -9.33
CA TYR A 32 -15.27 -6.70 -8.38
C TYR A 32 -16.64 -6.72 -9.05
N ALA A 33 -16.75 -6.14 -10.26
CA ALA A 33 -17.98 -6.16 -11.03
C ALA A 33 -18.34 -7.59 -11.48
N ASP A 34 -17.39 -8.35 -12.03
CA ASP A 34 -17.59 -9.74 -12.45
C ASP A 34 -18.13 -10.63 -11.32
N VAL A 35 -17.60 -10.47 -10.09
CA VAL A 35 -18.08 -11.20 -8.91
C VAL A 35 -19.49 -10.77 -8.50
N ALA A 36 -19.80 -9.48 -8.60
CA ALA A 36 -21.13 -8.97 -8.28
C ALA A 36 -22.19 -9.40 -9.30
N ASP A 37 -21.83 -9.45 -10.58
CA ASP A 37 -22.70 -9.92 -11.66
C ASP A 37 -22.97 -11.42 -11.52
N TYR A 38 -21.93 -12.23 -11.25
CA TYR A 38 -22.09 -13.67 -10.98
C TYR A 38 -23.02 -13.95 -9.79
N HIS A 39 -22.87 -13.19 -8.70
CA HIS A 39 -23.77 -13.33 -7.55
C HIS A 39 -25.22 -13.00 -7.90
N THR A 40 -25.44 -11.95 -8.70
CA THR A 40 -26.78 -11.53 -9.10
C THR A 40 -27.44 -12.56 -10.02
N GLU A 41 -26.68 -13.16 -10.95
CA GLU A 41 -27.15 -14.24 -11.82
C GLU A 41 -27.51 -15.52 -11.04
N HIS A 42 -26.67 -15.92 -10.08
CA HIS A 42 -26.88 -17.17 -9.34
C HIS A 42 -27.95 -17.08 -8.24
N PHE A 43 -28.01 -15.96 -7.51
CA PHE A 43 -28.89 -15.80 -6.35
C PHE A 43 -30.14 -14.94 -6.61
N GLY A 44 -30.28 -14.35 -7.81
CA GLY A 44 -31.41 -13.52 -8.20
C GLY A 44 -31.58 -12.22 -7.39
N THR A 45 -30.63 -11.90 -6.51
CA THR A 45 -30.62 -10.70 -5.66
C THR A 45 -29.30 -9.95 -5.86
N SER A 46 -29.38 -8.62 -5.97
CA SER A 46 -28.20 -7.78 -6.16
C SER A 46 -27.46 -7.60 -4.84
N ALA A 47 -26.23 -8.11 -4.77
CA ALA A 47 -25.30 -7.90 -3.67
C ALA A 47 -24.17 -6.91 -4.02
N THR A 48 -24.29 -6.20 -5.16
CA THR A 48 -23.27 -5.28 -5.67
C THR A 48 -22.86 -4.24 -4.62
N GLY A 49 -23.83 -3.63 -3.93
CA GLY A 49 -23.56 -2.65 -2.87
C GLY A 49 -22.78 -3.24 -1.69
N LEU A 50 -23.04 -4.49 -1.31
CA LEU A 50 -22.34 -5.17 -0.22
C LEU A 50 -20.91 -5.53 -0.61
N ILE A 51 -20.69 -6.01 -1.85
CA ILE A 51 -19.37 -6.39 -2.37
C ILE A 51 -18.46 -5.16 -2.50
N PHE A 52 -18.95 -4.09 -3.12
CA PHE A 52 -18.19 -2.85 -3.29
C PHE A 52 -17.95 -2.12 -1.96
N SER A 53 -18.93 -2.14 -1.04
CA SER A 53 -18.76 -1.57 0.30
C SER A 53 -17.72 -2.35 1.12
N SER A 54 -17.80 -3.68 1.13
CA SER A 54 -16.79 -4.54 1.79
C SER A 54 -15.38 -4.33 1.23
N GLY A 55 -15.25 -4.20 -0.10
CA GLY A 55 -13.97 -3.91 -0.76
C GLY A 55 -13.38 -2.56 -0.35
N THR A 56 -14.18 -1.49 -0.39
CA THR A 56 -13.72 -0.14 -0.01
C THR A 56 -13.46 0.01 1.50
N MET A 57 -14.24 -0.66 2.35
CA MET A 57 -13.98 -0.77 3.78
C MET A 57 -12.62 -1.45 4.03
N SER A 58 -12.36 -2.59 3.39
CA SER A 58 -11.11 -3.34 3.53
C SER A 58 -9.90 -2.51 3.10
N GLN A 59 -10.01 -1.72 2.02
CA GLN A 59 -8.95 -0.83 1.57
C GLN A 59 -8.65 0.26 2.61
N LYS A 60 -9.69 0.95 3.11
CA LYS A 60 -9.52 2.00 4.14
C LYS A 60 -8.96 1.44 5.44
N PHE A 61 -9.47 0.29 5.86
CA PHE A 61 -9.00 -0.40 7.05
C PHE A 61 -7.53 -0.81 6.91
N GLY A 62 -7.14 -1.37 5.76
CA GLY A 62 -5.75 -1.70 5.44
C GLY A 62 -4.84 -0.47 5.47
N THR A 63 -5.28 0.67 4.94
CA THR A 63 -4.50 1.91 5.02
C THR A 63 -4.33 2.42 6.45
N ALA A 64 -5.37 2.29 7.29
CA ALA A 64 -5.29 2.69 8.69
C ALA A 64 -4.30 1.82 9.49
N ILE A 65 -4.35 0.49 9.30
CA ILE A 65 -3.39 -0.44 9.91
C ILE A 65 -1.97 -0.15 9.41
N SER A 66 -1.80 0.09 8.11
CA SER A 66 -0.49 0.37 7.54
C SER A 66 0.12 1.65 8.15
N GLY A 67 -0.68 2.71 8.30
CA GLY A 67 -0.24 3.96 8.93
C GLY A 67 0.20 3.77 10.39
N SER A 68 -0.54 2.99 11.18
CA SER A 68 -0.16 2.73 12.58
C SER A 68 1.08 1.83 12.69
N LEU A 69 1.21 0.82 11.82
CA LEU A 69 2.40 -0.04 11.79
C LEU A 69 3.68 0.74 11.47
N ILE A 70 3.62 1.68 10.52
CA ILE A 70 4.76 2.55 10.20
C ILE A 70 5.18 3.34 11.45
N ALA A 71 4.24 3.97 12.15
CA ALA A 71 4.54 4.71 13.37
C ALA A 71 5.16 3.82 14.47
N LEU A 72 4.63 2.61 14.64
CA LEU A 72 5.17 1.64 15.61
C LEU A 72 6.60 1.20 15.25
N PHE A 73 6.87 0.87 13.99
CA PHE A 73 8.19 0.43 13.57
C PHE A 73 9.23 1.55 13.61
N LEU A 74 8.85 2.79 13.27
CA LEU A 74 9.72 3.95 13.43
C LEU A 74 10.04 4.20 14.91
N GLY A 75 9.04 4.13 15.78
CA GLY A 75 9.25 4.25 17.23
C GLY A 75 10.19 3.17 17.76
N TRP A 76 10.02 1.92 17.31
CA TRP A 76 10.92 0.82 17.71
C TRP A 76 12.35 0.99 17.17
N ALA A 77 12.51 1.56 15.99
CA ALA A 77 13.82 1.87 15.42
C ALA A 77 14.55 3.01 16.15
N GLY A 78 13.86 3.74 17.03
CA GLY A 78 14.42 4.82 17.86
C GLY A 78 14.02 6.24 17.43
N ALA A 79 13.04 6.38 16.54
CA ALA A 79 12.53 7.70 16.15
C ALA A 79 11.74 8.33 17.31
N ASN A 80 12.18 9.51 17.77
CA ASN A 80 11.51 10.27 18.81
C ASN A 80 10.71 11.41 18.20
N MET A 81 9.54 11.69 18.78
CA MET A 81 8.71 12.82 18.38
C MET A 81 8.95 13.98 19.35
N ILE A 82 9.25 15.17 18.83
CA ILE A 82 9.34 16.42 19.58
C ILE A 82 8.25 17.37 19.10
N THR A 83 7.77 18.21 20.01
CA THR A 83 6.84 19.28 19.67
C THR A 83 7.62 20.50 19.19
N ASP A 84 7.37 20.93 17.96
CA ASP A 84 7.95 22.17 17.42
C ASP A 84 7.47 23.40 18.22
N LYS A 85 8.13 24.55 18.04
CA LYS A 85 7.72 25.85 18.62
C LYS A 85 6.28 26.26 18.27
N MET A 86 5.69 25.68 17.23
CA MET A 86 4.29 25.88 16.83
C MET A 86 3.30 24.86 17.43
N GLY A 87 3.74 23.94 18.30
CA GLY A 87 2.86 22.95 18.94
C GLY A 87 2.60 21.69 18.10
N ASN A 88 3.23 21.55 16.92
CA ASN A 88 3.07 20.39 16.06
C ASN A 88 4.05 19.28 16.44
N THR A 89 3.60 18.02 16.41
CA THR A 89 4.47 16.86 16.60
C THR A 89 5.30 16.61 15.33
N MET A 90 6.62 16.63 15.47
CA MET A 90 7.57 16.36 14.40
C MET A 90 8.62 15.34 14.85
N ILE A 91 9.22 14.63 13.91
CA ILE A 91 10.32 13.71 14.21
C ILE A 91 11.54 14.54 14.58
N ASP A 92 12.17 14.23 15.71
CA ASP A 92 13.43 14.83 16.12
C ASP A 92 14.52 14.53 15.09
N PRO A 93 15.10 15.54 14.41
CA PRO A 93 16.20 15.33 13.48
C PRO A 93 17.40 14.62 14.13
N ALA A 94 17.63 14.80 15.44
CA ALA A 94 18.70 14.13 16.17
C ALA A 94 18.40 12.64 16.46
N SER A 95 17.12 12.23 16.39
CA SER A 95 16.71 10.83 16.57
C SER A 95 16.78 9.99 15.30
N VAL A 96 17.10 10.61 14.15
CA VAL A 96 17.30 9.91 12.87
C VAL A 96 18.68 9.24 12.87
N THR A 97 18.76 8.15 13.61
CA THR A 97 19.93 7.28 13.66
C THR A 97 19.98 6.35 12.44
N ASP A 98 21.11 5.68 12.22
CA ASP A 98 21.26 4.69 11.13
C ASP A 98 20.21 3.58 11.21
N SER A 99 19.80 3.19 12.43
CA SER A 99 18.72 2.24 12.67
C SER A 99 17.38 2.72 12.10
N VAL A 100 17.03 4.00 12.29
CA VAL A 100 15.81 4.60 11.74
C VAL A 100 15.85 4.64 10.21
N LEU A 101 17.00 4.98 9.62
CA LEU A 101 17.16 5.02 8.16
C LEU A 101 17.01 3.64 7.52
N THR A 102 17.63 2.60 8.11
CA THR A 102 17.46 1.22 7.63
C THR A 102 16.02 0.74 7.75
N MET A 103 15.31 1.12 8.82
CA MET A 103 13.89 0.84 8.99
C MET A 103 13.05 1.52 7.90
N VAL A 104 13.26 2.81 7.63
CA VAL A 104 12.55 3.54 6.57
C VAL A 104 12.76 2.85 5.22
N TRP A 105 14.01 2.51 4.88
CA TRP A 105 14.29 1.80 3.63
C TRP A 105 13.55 0.45 3.56
N SER A 106 13.54 -0.31 4.65
CA SER A 106 12.81 -1.59 4.72
C SER A 106 11.31 -1.41 4.49
N LEU A 107 10.70 -0.36 5.05
CA LEU A 107 9.27 -0.07 4.94
C LEU A 107 8.84 0.28 3.51
N PHE A 108 9.72 0.93 2.73
CA PHE A 108 9.42 1.26 1.33
C PHE A 108 9.74 0.13 0.34
N SER A 109 10.56 -0.86 0.72
CA SER A 109 11.02 -1.92 -0.19
C SER A 109 10.59 -3.32 0.26
N ILE A 110 11.14 -3.80 1.39
CA ILE A 110 10.97 -5.19 1.84
C ILE A 110 9.53 -5.48 2.25
N PHE A 111 8.90 -4.59 3.02
CA PHE A 111 7.54 -4.80 3.50
C PHE A 111 6.53 -4.93 2.35
N PRO A 112 6.47 -3.99 1.38
CA PRO A 112 5.64 -4.14 0.19
C PRO A 112 5.96 -5.40 -0.62
N ALA A 113 7.24 -5.78 -0.73
CA ALA A 113 7.63 -6.99 -1.46
C ALA A 113 7.11 -8.27 -0.81
N VAL A 114 7.16 -8.38 0.52
CA VAL A 114 6.61 -9.52 1.27
C VAL A 114 5.09 -9.61 1.10
N ILE A 115 4.39 -8.49 1.19
CA ILE A 115 2.92 -8.45 0.99
C ILE A 115 2.58 -8.86 -0.44
N ALA A 116 3.28 -8.34 -1.45
CA ALA A 116 3.09 -8.71 -2.84
C ALA A 116 3.33 -10.22 -3.06
N PHE A 117 4.35 -10.79 -2.44
CA PHE A 117 4.62 -12.21 -2.49
C PHE A 117 3.49 -13.06 -1.88
N LEU A 118 2.95 -12.65 -0.72
CA LEU A 118 1.79 -13.29 -0.11
C LEU A 118 0.55 -13.19 -1.01
N LEU A 119 0.30 -12.04 -1.62
CA LEU A 119 -0.80 -11.86 -2.57
C LEU A 119 -0.65 -12.75 -3.82
N MET A 120 0.56 -12.91 -4.35
CA MET A 120 0.83 -13.85 -5.45
C MET A 120 0.52 -15.29 -5.06
N ILE A 121 0.90 -15.72 -3.85
CA ILE A 121 0.58 -17.07 -3.34
C ILE A 121 -0.93 -17.26 -3.22
N LEU A 122 -1.65 -16.25 -2.70
CA LEU A 122 -3.11 -16.31 -2.56
C LEU A 122 -3.80 -16.37 -3.92
N ALA A 123 -3.36 -15.56 -4.89
CA ALA A 123 -3.89 -15.60 -6.25
C ALA A 123 -3.65 -16.95 -6.92
N TRP A 124 -2.51 -17.60 -6.65
CA TRP A 124 -2.23 -18.94 -7.14
C TRP A 124 -3.07 -20.03 -6.48
N LYS A 125 -3.31 -19.92 -5.16
CA LYS A 125 -4.17 -20.86 -4.40
C LYS A 125 -5.66 -20.73 -4.75
N PHE A 126 -6.12 -19.52 -5.05
CA PHE A 126 -7.52 -19.21 -5.36
C PHE A 126 -7.67 -18.64 -6.78
N PRO A 127 -7.43 -19.46 -7.83
CA PRO A 127 -7.61 -19.01 -9.20
C PRO A 127 -9.09 -18.75 -9.47
N ILE A 128 -9.38 -17.69 -10.22
CA ILE A 128 -10.72 -17.38 -10.70
C ILE A 128 -11.10 -18.44 -11.73
N LYS A 129 -11.90 -19.42 -11.32
CA LYS A 129 -12.56 -20.34 -12.26
C LYS A 129 -13.79 -19.61 -12.78
N LYS A 130 -13.75 -19.23 -14.06
CA LYS A 130 -14.96 -18.82 -14.79
C LYS A 130 -15.90 -20.01 -14.92
#